data_AF-A0A9P6JSR9-F1
#
_entry.id   AF-A0A9P6JSR9-F1
#
_cell.length_a   1.000
_cell.length_b   1.000
_cell.length_c   1.000
_cell.angle_alpha   90.00
_cell.angle_beta   90.00
_cell.angle_gamma   90.00
#
_symmetry.space_group_name_H-M   'P 1'
#
loop_
_entity.id
_entity.type
_entity.pdbx_description
1 polymer ?
#
loop_
_entity_poly.entity_id
_entity_poly.type
_entity_poly.pdbx_seq_one_letter_code
_entity_poly.pdbx_strand_id
1 'polypeptide(L)' 'MSNKPRLSLEARRIRMIIVTAPIMVACSYVLFNRLVLGEERKKLPNRNADEGLSIRIVEKEQKDAS' A
#
# COMPACT_ATOMS: atom_id res chain seq x y z
N MET A 1 33.37 -10.94 -24.88
CA MET A 1 33.84 -9.57 -24.60
C MET A 1 32.74 -8.80 -23.89
N SER A 2 32.83 -8.63 -22.56
CA SER A 2 31.84 -7.84 -21.80
C SER A 2 32.37 -6.42 -21.64
N ASN A 3 31.97 -5.53 -22.54
CA ASN A 3 32.28 -4.10 -22.45
C ASN A 3 31.14 -3.39 -21.72
N LYS A 4 31.15 -3.47 -20.38
CA LYS A 4 30.35 -2.57 -19.55
C LYS A 4 31.21 -1.34 -19.27
N PRO A 5 30.79 -0.13 -19.67
CA PRO A 5 31.53 1.08 -19.32
C PRO A 5 31.61 1.15 -17.79
N ARG A 6 32.85 1.23 -17.26
CA ARG A 6 33.05 1.37 -15.82
C ARG A 6 32.56 2.76 -15.43
N LEU A 7 31.41 2.81 -14.75
CA LEU A 7 30.87 4.05 -14.20
C LEU A 7 31.83 4.62 -13.17
N SER A 8 32.09 5.93 -13.26
CA SER A 8 32.77 6.71 -12.21
C SER A 8 32.06 6.51 -10.86
N LEU A 9 32.80 6.58 -9.75
CA LEU A 9 32.26 6.44 -8.40
C LEU A 9 31.08 7.39 -8.14
N GLU A 10 31.17 8.62 -8.66
CA GLU A 10 30.10 9.61 -8.55
C GLU A 10 28.84 9.19 -9.32
N ALA A 11 29.00 8.65 -10.54
CA ALA A 11 27.87 8.15 -11.32
C ALA A 11 27.18 6.96 -10.63
N ARG A 12 27.95 6.11 -9.93
CA ARG A 12 27.39 5.00 -9.14
C ARG A 12 26.59 5.50 -7.92
N ARG A 13 27.06 6.56 -7.24
CA ARG A 13 26.35 7.20 -6.13
C ARG A 13 25.06 7.87 -6.60
N ILE A 14 25.12 8.64 -7.69
CA ILE A 14 23.93 9.28 -8.28
C ILE A 14 22.89 8.23 -8.65
N ARG A 15 23.30 7.13 -9.29
CA ARG A 15 22.37 6.04 -9.62
C ARG A 15 21.72 5.44 -8.38
N MET A 16 22.48 5.27 -7.29
CA MET A 16 21.94 4.79 -6.03
C MET A 16 20.90 5.77 -5.48
N ILE A 17 21.22 7.06 -5.42
CA ILE A 17 20.31 8.11 -4.94
C ILE A 17 19.02 8.14 -5.77
N ILE A 18 19.13 8.09 -7.11
CA ILE A 18 17.95 8.08 -8.00
C ILE A 18 17.02 6.90 -7.69
N VAL A 19 17.56 5.75 -7.29
CA VAL A 19 16.77 4.56 -6.98
C VAL A 19 16.22 4.59 -5.55
N THR A 20 17.00 5.04 -4.57
CA THR A 20 16.61 4.98 -3.15
C THR A 20 15.79 6.17 -2.68
N ALA A 21 16.04 7.36 -3.23
CA ALA A 21 15.30 8.58 -2.89
C ALA A 21 13.78 8.46 -3.05
N PRO A 22 13.21 7.93 -4.16
CA PRO A 22 11.76 7.84 -4.30
C PRO A 22 11.13 6.90 -3.27
N ILE A 23 11.81 5.82 -2.90
CA ILE A 23 11.33 4.88 -1.86
C ILE A 23 11.29 5.61 -0.51
N MET A 24 12.35 6.33 -0.16
CA MET A 24 12.40 7.13 1.07
C MET A 24 11.30 8.18 1.11
N VAL A 25 11.07 8.91 0.02
CA VAL A 25 10.01 9.92 -0.08
C VAL A 25 8.63 9.29 0.13
N ALA A 26 8.34 8.15 -0.50
CA ALA A 26 7.07 7.44 -0.32
C ALA A 26 6.88 6.99 1.14
N CYS A 27 7.91 6.40 1.75
CA CYS A 27 7.86 5.98 3.15
C CYS A 27 7.64 7.18 4.10
N SER A 28 8.40 8.26 3.90
CA SER A 28 8.26 9.48 4.70
C SER A 28 6.86 10.08 4.55
N TYR A 29 6.28 10.09 3.34
CA TYR A 29 4.93 10.58 3.10
C TYR A 29 3.87 9.74 3.83
N VAL A 30 3.94 8.41 3.73
CA VAL A 30 3.01 7.51 4.43
C VAL A 30 3.12 7.69 5.94
N LEU A 31 4.34 7.80 6.47
CA LEU A 31 4.56 8.03 7.89
C LEU A 31 4.06 9.41 8.32
N PHE A 32 4.21 10.44 7.49
CA PHE A 32 3.69 11.78 7.76
C PHE A 32 2.17 11.78 7.87
N ASN A 33 1.47 11.17 6.92
CA ASN A 33 0.01 11.05 6.96
C ASN A 33 -0.48 10.28 8.19
N ARG A 34 0.27 9.25 8.61
CA ARG A 34 -0.11 8.43 9.76
C ARG A 34 0.23 9.07 11.11
N LEU A 35 1.41 9.67 11.24
CA LEU A 35 1.93 10.17 12.52
C LEU A 35 1.52 11.61 12.81
N VAL A 36 1.40 12.45 11.78
CA VAL A 36 1.14 13.88 11.94
C VAL A 36 -0.32 14.20 11.67
N LEU A 37 -0.88 13.70 10.57
CA LEU A 37 -2.27 13.96 10.19
C LEU A 37 -3.27 13.05 10.93
N GLY A 38 -2.78 11.99 11.58
CA GLY A 38 -3.61 11.11 12.41
C GLY A 38 -4.72 10.41 11.64
N GLU A 39 -4.59 10.24 10.32
CA GLU A 39 -5.62 9.63 9.50
C GLU A 39 -6.03 8.27 10.10
N GLU A 40 -7.34 8.07 10.26
CA GLU A 40 -7.87 6.84 10.83
C GLU A 40 -7.32 5.66 10.04
N ARG A 41 -6.65 4.72 10.74
CA ARG A 41 -6.15 3.51 10.11
C ARG A 41 -7.33 2.84 9.41
N LYS A 42 -7.21 2.63 8.09
CA LYS A 42 -8.23 1.91 7.31
C LYS A 42 -8.52 0.58 8.03
N LYS A 43 -9.71 0.46 8.62
CA LYS A 43 -10.11 -0.76 9.31
C LYS A 43 -10.18 -1.84 8.23
N LEU A 44 -9.34 -2.85 8.38
CA LEU A 44 -9.43 -4.03 7.52
C LEU A 44 -10.83 -4.62 7.73
N PRO A 45 -11.60 -4.89 6.65
CA PRO A 45 -12.86 -5.59 6.78
C PRO A 45 -12.57 -6.89 7.53
N ASN A 46 -13.18 -7.03 8.69
CA ASN A 46 -13.01 -8.24 9.48
C ASN A 46 -13.72 -9.34 8.69
N ARG A 47 -12.93 -10.23 8.07
CA ARG A 47 -13.43 -11.27 7.15
C ARG A 47 -14.56 -12.12 7.77
N ASN A 48 -14.55 -12.24 9.09
CA ASN A 48 -15.58 -12.99 9.84
C ASN A 48 -16.87 -12.17 10.09
N ALA A 49 -16.81 -10.83 10.05
CA ALA A 49 -17.98 -9.97 10.27
C ALA A 49 -18.75 -9.70 8.97
N ASP A 50 -18.06 -9.64 7.82
CA ASP A 50 -18.68 -9.40 6.50
C ASP A 50 -19.43 -10.64 5.97
N GLU A 51 -18.95 -11.85 6.23
CA GLU A 51 -19.66 -13.08 5.84
C GLU A 51 -21.05 -13.15 6.51
N GLY A 52 -21.15 -12.83 7.81
CA GLY A 52 -22.42 -12.84 8.54
C GLY A 52 -23.42 -11.78 8.07
N LEU A 53 -22.96 -10.64 7.57
CA LEU A 53 -23.83 -9.60 7.02
C LEU A 53 -24.38 -10.01 5.64
N SER A 54 -23.54 -10.62 4.81
CA SER A 54 -23.94 -11.10 3.48
C SER A 54 -25.00 -12.20 3.56
N ILE A 55 -24.88 -13.14 4.51
CA ILE A 55 -25.90 -14.20 4.73
C ILE A 55 -27.25 -13.59 5.17
N ARG A 56 -27.24 -12.58 6.05
CA ARG A 56 -28.47 -11.93 6.54
C ARG A 56 -29.18 -11.10 5.46
N ILE A 57 -28.44 -10.51 4.53
CA ILE A 57 -29.01 -9.76 3.41
C ILE A 57 -29.70 -10.72 2.44
N VAL A 58 -29.06 -11.85 2.13
CA VAL A 58 -29.63 -12.90 1.27
C VAL A 58 -30.88 -13.53 1.91
N GLU A 59 -30.87 -13.77 3.22
CA GLU A 59 -32.04 -14.32 3.94
C GLU A 59 -33.23 -13.35 3.94
N LYS A 60 -32.98 -12.04 4.01
CA LYS A 60 -34.03 -11.02 3.92
C LYS A 60 -34.65 -10.96 2.52
N GLU A 61 -33.81 -10.90 1.48
CA GLU A 61 -34.27 -10.90 0.07
C GLU A 61 -35.15 -12.13 -0.25
N GLN A 62 -34.79 -13.30 0.27
CA GLN A 62 -35.56 -14.52 0.02
C GLN A 62 -36.90 -14.55 0.77
N LYS A 63 -36.98 -13.90 1.94
CA LYS A 63 -38.20 -13.83 2.74
C LYS A 63 -39.17 -12.75 2.24
N ASP A 64 -38.66 -11.72 1.60
CA ASP A 64 -39.46 -10.66 0.97
C ASP A 64 -40.00 -11.06 -0.43
N ALA A 65 -39.51 -12.19 -0.98
CA ALA A 65 -39.91 -12.74 -2.28
C ALA A 65 -40.88 -13.95 -2.20
N SER A 66 -41.37 -14.32 -1.00
CA SER A 66 -42.40 -15.35 -0.76
C SER A 66 -43.56 -14.79 0.03
#